data_AF-A0A3C0X0F2-F1
#
_entry.id   AF-A0A3C0X0F2-F1
#
_cell.length_a   1.000
_cell.length_b   1.000
_cell.length_c   1.000
_cell.angle_alpha   90.00
_cell.angle_beta   90.00
_cell.angle_gamma   90.00
#
_symmetry.space_group_name_H-M   'P 1'
#
loop_
_entity.id
_entity.type
_entity.pdbx_description
1 polymer ?
#
loop_
_entity_poly.entity_id
_entity_poly.type
_entity_poly.pdbx_seq_one_letter_code
_entity_poly.pdbx_strand_id
1 'polypeptide(L)'
;MKYNALAKKHRRKAHISKGQAALYVIVMLLVTFSALPIIYLVSTAFKPLNELFAFPPKFFVREPTLQNFTDLFFSLSSAAVPFTRYIFNSITVTVLTVAGTV
;
A
#
# COMPACT_ATOMS: atom_id res chain seq x y z
N MET A 1 -44.92 0.97 -38.11
CA MET A 1 -43.67 1.62 -37.65
C MET A 1 -43.00 0.75 -36.59
N LYS A 2 -41.85 0.15 -36.91
CA LYS A 2 -41.15 -0.89 -36.14
C LYS A 2 -39.94 -0.31 -35.38
N TYR A 3 -40.14 0.31 -34.22
CA TYR A 3 -39.05 0.94 -33.45
C TYR A 3 -38.80 0.36 -32.04
N ASN A 4 -39.24 -0.87 -31.74
CA ASN A 4 -39.05 -1.47 -30.41
C ASN A 4 -38.09 -2.69 -30.40
N ALA A 5 -37.08 -2.74 -31.28
CA ALA A 5 -36.18 -3.90 -31.40
C ALA A 5 -34.73 -3.66 -30.93
N LEU A 6 -34.33 -2.45 -30.51
CA LEU A 6 -32.90 -2.11 -30.33
C LEU A 6 -32.42 -1.92 -28.89
N ALA A 7 -33.18 -2.31 -27.87
CA ALA A 7 -32.77 -2.11 -26.47
C ALA A 7 -32.65 -3.39 -25.64
N LYS A 8 -32.55 -4.58 -26.27
CA LYS A 8 -32.20 -5.81 -25.53
C LYS A 8 -30.69 -5.86 -25.30
N LYS A 9 -30.21 -4.97 -24.43
CA LYS A 9 -28.86 -4.99 -23.86
C LYS A 9 -28.73 -6.31 -23.11
N HIS A 10 -28.19 -7.32 -23.80
CA HIS A 10 -27.83 -8.59 -23.21
C HIS A 10 -26.83 -8.29 -22.09
N ARG A 11 -27.31 -8.22 -20.84
CA ARG A 11 -26.46 -8.34 -19.65
C ARG A 11 -25.88 -9.75 -19.75
N ARG A 12 -24.73 -9.89 -20.43
CA ARG A 12 -23.92 -11.11 -20.39
C ARG A 12 -23.64 -11.34 -18.92
N LYS A 13 -24.37 -12.27 -18.30
CA LYS A 13 -24.02 -12.74 -16.96
C LYS A 13 -22.59 -13.26 -17.10
N ALA A 14 -21.66 -12.66 -16.37
CA ALA A 14 -20.28 -13.11 -16.37
C ALA A 14 -20.27 -14.55 -15.86
N HIS A 15 -20.18 -15.50 -16.79
CA HIS A 15 -20.14 -16.90 -16.45
C HIS A 15 -18.72 -17.21 -16.03
N ILE A 16 -18.46 -17.21 -14.72
CA ILE A 16 -17.15 -17.56 -14.17
C ILE A 16 -16.95 -19.06 -14.37
N SER A 17 -16.04 -19.43 -15.27
CA SER A 17 -15.63 -20.82 -15.44
C SER A 17 -14.95 -21.33 -14.15
N LYS A 18 -15.04 -22.63 -13.87
CA LYS A 18 -14.35 -23.27 -12.73
C LYS A 18 -12.85 -22.95 -12.71
N GLY A 19 -12.22 -22.87 -13.88
CA GLY A 19 -10.81 -22.47 -14.01
C GLY A 19 -10.55 -20.99 -13.65
N GLN A 20 -11.48 -20.10 -14.00
CA GLN A 20 -11.39 -18.68 -13.60
C GLN A 20 -11.60 -18.51 -12.10
N ALA A 21 -12.53 -19.26 -11.50
CA ALA A 21 -12.72 -19.26 -10.06
C ALA A 21 -11.46 -19.75 -9.32
N ALA A 22 -10.85 -20.85 -9.78
CA ALA A 22 -9.60 -21.34 -9.22
C ALA A 22 -8.45 -20.32 -9.36
N LEU A 23 -8.32 -19.65 -10.51
CA LEU A 23 -7.33 -18.61 -10.72
C LEU A 23 -7.54 -17.43 -9.76
N TYR A 24 -8.77 -16.96 -9.58
CA TYR A 24 -9.07 -15.88 -8.64
C TYR A 24 -8.73 -16.25 -7.20
N VAL A 25 -9.01 -17.49 -6.77
CA VAL A 25 -8.63 -17.96 -5.44
C VAL A 25 -7.12 -17.94 -5.26
N ILE A 26 -6.36 -18.46 -6.24
CA ILE A 26 -4.89 -18.47 -6.18
C ILE A 26 -4.34 -17.04 -6.14
N VAL A 27 -4.82 -16.15 -7.00
CA VAL A 27 -4.40 -14.74 -7.03
C VAL A 27 -4.75 -14.05 -5.70
N MET A 28 -5.92 -14.28 -5.14
CA MET A 28 -6.32 -13.71 -3.85
C MET A 28 -5.42 -14.17 -2.70
N LEU A 29 -5.02 -15.45 -2.70
CA LEU A 29 -4.07 -15.99 -1.72
C LEU A 29 -2.70 -15.32 -1.87
N LEU A 30 -2.19 -15.17 -3.10
CA LEU A 30 -0.92 -14.50 -3.35
C LEU A 30 -0.96 -13.03 -2.93
N VAL A 31 -2.02 -12.30 -3.26
CA VAL A 31 -2.20 -10.90 -2.86
C VAL A 31 -2.22 -10.78 -1.33
N THR A 32 -2.96 -11.65 -0.65
CA THR A 32 -3.05 -11.65 0.82
C THR A 32 -1.69 -11.95 1.45
N PHE A 33 -0.97 -12.92 0.90
CA PHE A 33 0.38 -13.28 1.36
C PHE A 33 1.38 -12.13 1.15
N SER A 34 1.37 -11.49 -0.02
CA SER A 34 2.20 -10.32 -0.31
C SER A 34 1.82 -9.08 0.51
N ALA A 35 0.58 -8.99 1.00
CA ALA A 35 0.15 -7.92 1.89
C ALA A 35 0.68 -8.08 3.33
N LEU A 36 1.01 -9.30 3.78
CA LEU A 36 1.54 -9.55 5.12
C LEU A 36 2.77 -8.69 5.48
N PRO A 37 3.83 -8.58 4.65
CA PRO A 37 4.96 -7.71 4.97
C PRO A 37 4.58 -6.23 5.06
N ILE A 38 3.62 -5.78 4.24
CA ILE A 38 3.11 -4.39 4.30
C ILE A 38 2.38 -4.16 5.62
N ILE A 39 1.52 -5.10 6.03
CA ILE A 39 0.81 -5.04 7.32
C ILE A 39 1.80 -5.06 8.48
N TYR A 40 2.84 -5.89 8.41
CA TYR A 40 3.90 -5.94 9.41
C TYR A 40 4.67 -4.62 9.51
N LEU A 41 4.98 -3.98 8.39
CA LEU A 41 5.67 -2.68 8.34
C LEU A 41 4.81 -1.61 9.00
N VAL A 42 3.52 -1.52 8.64
CA VAL A 42 2.59 -0.55 9.23
C VAL A 42 2.44 -0.79 10.74
N SER A 43 2.25 -2.04 11.16
CA SER A 43 2.21 -2.43 12.58
C SER A 43 3.47 -2.00 13.33
N THR A 44 4.63 -2.21 12.72
CA THR A 44 5.94 -1.88 13.32
C THR A 44 6.16 -0.38 13.45
N ALA A 45 5.59 0.45 12.57
CA ALA A 45 5.68 1.91 12.68
C ALA A 45 5.09 2.44 14.01
N PHE A 46 4.12 1.74 14.59
CA PHE A 46 3.50 2.11 15.87
C PHE A 46 4.11 1.41 17.09
N LYS A 47 5.08 0.49 16.91
CA LYS A 47 5.69 -0.23 18.04
C LYS A 47 6.66 0.67 18.81
N PRO A 48 6.60 0.70 20.15
CA PRO A 48 7.60 1.38 20.95
C PRO A 48 8.95 0.63 20.89
N LEU A 49 10.05 1.33 21.18
CA LEU A 49 11.42 0.79 21.06
C LEU A 49 11.62 -0.53 21.82
N ASN A 50 11.03 -0.67 23.00
CA ASN A 50 11.10 -1.91 23.79
C ASN A 50 10.41 -3.10 23.09
N GLU A 51 9.37 -2.89 22.28
CA GLU A 51 8.71 -3.95 21.51
C GLU A 51 9.48 -4.28 20.23
N LEU A 52 10.15 -3.29 19.62
CA LEU A 52 11.02 -3.48 18.44
C LEU A 52 12.22 -4.40 18.71
N PHE A 53 12.81 -4.31 19.91
CA PHE A 53 13.96 -5.12 20.32
C PHE A 53 13.60 -6.35 21.16
N ALA A 54 12.31 -6.59 21.42
CA ALA A 54 11.87 -7.76 22.18
C ALA A 54 11.96 -9.05 21.35
N PHE A 55 12.43 -10.13 21.98
CA PHE A 55 12.40 -11.48 21.40
C PHE A 55 11.36 -12.36 22.13
N PRO A 56 10.47 -13.05 21.41
CA PRO A 56 10.31 -13.13 19.95
C PRO A 56 9.62 -11.88 19.35
N PRO A 57 9.95 -11.50 18.10
CA PRO A 57 9.33 -10.36 17.43
C PRO A 57 7.83 -10.60 17.22
N LYS A 58 7.01 -9.68 17.70
CA LYS A 58 5.55 -9.75 17.58
C LYS A 58 5.11 -9.22 16.22
N PHE A 59 4.19 -9.91 15.54
CA PHE A 59 3.68 -9.44 14.25
C PHE A 59 2.82 -8.17 14.39
N PHE A 60 1.92 -8.18 15.37
CA PHE A 60 1.04 -7.05 15.70
C PHE A 60 1.56 -6.28 16.92
N VAL A 61 1.52 -4.95 16.83
CA VAL A 61 1.81 -4.04 17.95
C VAL A 61 0.88 -4.31 19.14
N ARG A 62 1.44 -4.29 20.35
CA ARG A 62 0.65 -4.46 21.58
C ARG A 62 0.32 -3.13 22.23
N GLU A 63 1.28 -2.23 22.25
CA GLU A 63 1.14 -0.91 22.85
C GLU A 63 1.37 0.14 21.75
N PRO A 64 0.33 0.52 20.97
CA PRO A 64 0.51 1.45 19.85
C PRO A 64 0.91 2.84 20.33
N THR A 65 1.99 3.37 19.76
CA THR A 65 2.51 4.71 20.08
C THR A 65 2.79 5.52 18.81
N LEU A 66 2.78 6.84 18.93
CA LEU A 66 3.19 7.77 17.87
C LEU A 66 4.66 8.23 18.03
N GLN A 67 5.37 7.67 19.01
CA GLN A 67 6.71 8.12 19.39
C GLN A 67 7.70 8.02 18.23
N ASN A 68 7.66 6.93 17.44
CA ASN A 68 8.52 6.78 16.27
C ASN A 68 8.33 7.91 15.25
N PHE A 69 7.11 8.43 15.08
CA PHE A 69 6.85 9.53 14.15
C PHE A 69 7.40 10.84 14.70
N THR A 70 7.16 11.14 15.98
CA THR A 70 7.68 12.36 16.60
C THR A 70 9.21 12.36 16.61
N ASP A 71 9.82 11.25 17.01
CA ASP A 71 11.28 11.08 17.05
C ASP A 71 11.90 11.22 15.66
N LEU A 72 11.23 10.68 14.64
CA LEU A 72 11.62 10.84 13.25
C LEU A 72 11.59 12.31 12.86
N PHE A 73 10.51 13.06 13.11
CA PHE A 73 10.44 14.49 12.78
C PHE A 73 11.51 15.34 13.49
N PHE A 74 11.76 15.09 14.79
CA PHE A 74 12.80 15.81 15.54
C PHE A 74 14.21 15.47 15.05
N SER A 75 14.50 14.19 14.83
CA SER A 75 15.81 13.73 14.34
C SER A 75 16.09 14.23 12.92
N LEU A 76 15.08 14.22 12.06
CA LEU A 76 15.18 14.67 10.67
C LEU A 76 15.27 16.20 10.52
N SER A 77 14.78 16.96 11.51
CA SER A 77 14.94 18.42 11.55
C SER A 77 16.33 18.84 12.00
N SER A 78 17.00 17.97 12.78
CA SER A 78 18.37 18.20 13.29
C SER A 78 19.46 17.68 12.35
N ALA A 79 19.08 17.03 11.25
CA ALA A 79 20.01 16.52 10.24
C ALA A 79 20.63 17.65 9.41
N ALA A 80 21.85 17.43 8.90
CA ALA A 80 22.58 18.41 8.07
C ALA A 80 21.78 18.90 6.85
N VAL A 81 20.87 18.07 6.34
CA VAL A 81 19.90 18.44 5.32
C VAL A 81 18.50 18.10 5.83
N PRO A 82 17.57 19.08 5.91
CA PRO A 82 16.21 18.82 6.38
C PRO A 82 15.50 17.79 5.48
N PHE A 83 14.82 16.82 6.09
CA PHE A 83 14.09 15.78 5.36
C PHE A 83 13.10 16.29 4.33
N THR A 84 12.45 17.42 4.61
CA THR A 84 11.55 18.09 3.66
C THR A 84 12.22 18.40 2.32
N ARG A 85 13.54 18.68 2.31
CA ARG A 85 14.30 18.87 1.07
C ARG A 85 14.43 17.58 0.27
N TYR A 86 14.60 16.42 0.90
CA TYR A 86 14.63 15.14 0.18
C TYR A 86 13.29 14.81 -0.47
N ILE A 87 12.17 15.09 0.22
CA ILE A 87 10.83 14.94 -0.35
C ILE A 87 10.66 15.89 -1.54
N PHE A 88 10.98 17.18 -1.36
CA PHE A 88 10.85 18.18 -2.41
C PHE A 88 11.68 17.83 -3.65
N ASN A 89 12.95 17.45 -3.45
CA ASN A 89 13.85 17.07 -4.54
C ASN A 89 13.34 15.83 -5.27
N SER A 90 12.89 14.80 -4.55
CA SER A 90 12.35 13.58 -5.15
C SER A 90 11.13 13.87 -6.01
N ILE A 91 10.16 14.62 -5.47
CA ILE A 91 8.95 15.00 -6.22
C ILE A 91 9.33 15.82 -7.45
N THR A 92 10.20 16.82 -7.30
CA THR A 92 10.62 17.68 -8.41
C THR A 92 11.29 16.87 -9.51
N VAL A 93 12.25 16.02 -9.18
CA VAL A 93 12.94 15.17 -10.16
C VAL A 93 11.97 14.20 -10.81
N THR A 94 11.08 13.55 -10.06
CA THR A 94 10.08 12.64 -10.63
C THR A 94 9.15 13.36 -11.60
N VAL A 95 8.61 14.52 -11.23
CA VAL A 95 7.70 15.30 -12.08
C VAL A 95 8.42 15.75 -13.36
N LEU A 96 9.61 16.33 -13.23
CA LEU A 96 10.38 16.79 -14.39
C LEU A 96 10.77 15.63 -15.31
N THR A 97 11.15 14.48 -14.74
CA THR A 97 11.51 13.28 -15.51
C THR A 97 10.31 12.73 -16.27
N VAL A 98 9.17 12.56 -15.61
CA VAL A 98 7.95 12.07 -16.26
C VAL A 98 7.51 13.05 -17.34
N ALA A 99 7.45 14.35 -17.04
CA ALA A 99 7.04 15.38 -17.99
C ALA A 99 7.99 15.53 -19.19
N GLY A 100 9.30 15.29 -19.01
CA GLY A 100 10.27 15.32 -20.10
C GLY A 100 10.40 14.01 -20.89
N THR A 101 9.83 12.90 -20.39
CA THR A 101 9.85 11.59 -21.06
C THR A 101 8.61 11.35 -21.90
N VAL A 102 7.46 11.90 -21.50
CA VAL A 102 6.20 11.87 -22.27
C VAL A 102 6.21 12.87 -23.41
#